data_AF-A0A7S3F4P7-F1
#
_entry.id   AF-A0A7S3F4P7-F1
#
_cell.length_a   1.000
_cell.length_b   1.000
_cell.length_c   1.000
_cell.angle_alpha   90.00
_cell.angle_beta   90.00
_cell.angle_gamma   90.00
#
_symmetry.space_group_name_H-M   'P 1'
#
loop_
_entity.id
_entity.type
_entity.pdbx_description
1 polymer ?
#
loop_
_entity_poly.entity_id
_entity_poly.type
_entity_poly.pdbx_seq_one_letter_code
_entity_poly.pdbx_strand_id
1 'polypeptide(L)'
;MDGSPVPPGKVVYSPHSYGPGVYKQDYFGDADFPKNMASIWRLQYGHLTDSNTAPILIGEWGGVNTGQDAVWQAEFARYLSHSRIAGSFYWCLNPDSADTGGLLKTSIVGDDMVFDSEDAKLELLKQIPATIIPSDRIWGDSPDWRDPEHSPPYVAPPPVPPPVLPPLSPPRDPRPPVPPPPSISPSPPPQPILSPPKPLGSPPS
;
A
#
# COMPACT_ATOMS: atom_id res chain seq x y z
N MET A 1 2.61 -1.97 28.73
CA MET A 1 3.66 -2.68 27.99
C MET A 1 4.89 -2.69 28.86
N ASP A 2 5.53 -3.83 29.07
CA ASP A 2 6.48 -4.09 30.16
C ASP A 2 7.90 -3.51 29.96
N GLY A 3 8.09 -2.60 29.00
CA GLY A 3 9.37 -1.91 28.81
C GLY A 3 10.52 -2.82 28.41
N SER A 4 10.27 -4.09 28.10
CA SER A 4 11.27 -5.00 27.60
C SER A 4 11.84 -4.45 26.29
N PRO A 5 13.16 -4.23 26.19
CA PRO A 5 13.76 -3.73 24.96
C PRO A 5 13.44 -4.67 23.81
N VAL A 6 12.96 -4.10 22.71
CA VAL A 6 12.87 -4.81 21.43
C VAL A 6 14.23 -5.46 21.15
N PRO A 7 14.30 -6.76 20.84
CA PRO A 7 15.59 -7.42 20.61
C PRO A 7 16.38 -6.68 19.53
N PRO A 8 17.59 -6.17 19.84
CA PRO A 8 18.39 -5.42 18.89
C PRO A 8 18.60 -6.24 17.60
N GLY A 9 18.40 -5.61 16.44
CA GLY A 9 18.61 -6.25 15.14
C GLY A 9 17.54 -7.28 14.72
N LYS A 10 16.39 -7.34 15.39
CA LYS A 10 15.26 -8.23 14.98
C LYS A 10 14.03 -7.49 14.47
N VAL A 11 14.02 -6.15 14.54
CA VAL A 11 12.84 -5.34 14.22
C VAL A 11 13.13 -4.33 13.12
N VAL A 12 12.20 -4.29 12.17
CA VAL A 12 12.10 -3.31 11.10
C VAL A 12 10.67 -2.76 11.16
N TYR A 13 10.51 -1.45 11.09
CA TYR A 13 9.19 -0.84 11.00
C TYR A 13 8.73 -0.83 9.55
N SER A 14 7.48 -1.26 9.31
CA SER A 14 6.94 -1.41 7.96
C SER A 14 5.62 -0.68 7.77
N PRO A 15 5.62 0.67 7.73
CA PRO A 15 4.41 1.46 7.53
C PRO A 15 3.90 1.31 6.09
N HIS A 16 2.59 1.47 5.93
CA HIS A 16 1.93 1.57 4.63
C HIS A 16 1.57 3.03 4.39
N SER A 17 1.59 3.49 3.14
CA SER A 17 1.24 4.87 2.79
C SER A 17 0.54 4.91 1.45
N TYR A 18 -0.62 5.56 1.41
CA TYR A 18 -1.45 5.64 0.21
C TYR A 18 -1.88 7.07 -0.09
N GLY A 19 -2.12 7.32 -1.37
CA GLY A 19 -2.62 8.58 -1.89
C GLY A 19 -4.15 8.72 -1.82
N PRO A 20 -4.68 9.82 -2.36
CA PRO A 20 -6.12 10.11 -2.36
C PRO A 20 -6.94 9.11 -3.19
N GLY A 21 -6.30 8.27 -4.02
CA GLY A 21 -6.97 7.19 -4.75
C GLY A 21 -7.55 6.09 -3.85
N VAL A 22 -6.93 5.85 -2.69
CA VAL A 22 -7.38 4.84 -1.71
C VAL A 22 -8.31 5.45 -0.66
N TYR A 23 -7.89 6.56 -0.05
CA TYR A 23 -8.72 7.26 0.94
C TYR A 23 -8.47 8.76 0.94
N LYS A 24 -9.54 9.57 0.95
CA LYS A 24 -9.45 11.04 0.93
C LYS A 24 -9.22 11.61 2.32
N GLN A 25 -7.96 11.61 2.74
CA GLN A 25 -7.53 12.29 3.97
C GLN A 25 -7.65 13.81 3.83
N ASP A 26 -7.98 14.49 4.94
CA ASP A 26 -8.19 15.96 4.93
C ASP A 26 -6.97 16.73 4.41
N TYR A 27 -5.76 16.25 4.71
CA TYR A 27 -4.51 16.88 4.28
C TYR A 27 -4.24 16.80 2.76
N PHE A 28 -5.02 16.03 1.99
CA PHE A 28 -4.97 16.09 0.53
C PHE A 28 -5.75 17.30 -0.04
N GLY A 29 -6.66 17.88 0.74
CA GLY A 29 -7.38 19.10 0.39
C GLY A 29 -6.68 20.39 0.83
N ASP A 30 -5.51 20.29 1.46
CA ASP A 30 -4.73 21.43 1.90
C ASP A 30 -4.21 22.25 0.70
N ALA A 31 -4.19 23.58 0.82
CA ALA A 31 -3.68 24.46 -0.22
C ALA A 31 -2.19 24.23 -0.53
N ASP A 32 -1.44 23.69 0.43
CA ASP A 32 -0.03 23.36 0.29
C ASP A 32 0.21 21.97 -0.31
N PHE A 33 -0.83 21.18 -0.60
CA PHE A 33 -0.65 19.88 -1.25
C PHE A 33 0.05 20.02 -2.62
N PRO A 34 1.09 19.21 -2.93
CA PRO A 34 1.62 18.08 -2.16
C PRO A 34 2.81 18.43 -1.23
N LYS A 35 3.22 19.70 -1.13
CA LYS A 35 4.40 20.13 -0.35
C LYS A 35 4.28 19.86 1.15
N ASN A 36 3.05 19.78 1.66
CA ASN A 36 2.77 19.40 3.05
C ASN A 36 3.12 17.93 3.37
N MET A 37 3.19 17.05 2.37
CA MET A 37 3.26 15.60 2.57
C MET A 37 4.55 15.13 3.25
N ALA A 38 5.70 15.72 2.92
CA ALA A 38 6.98 15.32 3.53
C ALA A 38 6.98 15.47 5.07
N SER A 39 6.37 16.54 5.58
CA SER A 39 6.21 16.78 7.02
C SER A 39 5.27 15.74 7.67
N ILE A 40 4.21 15.36 6.96
CA ILE A 40 3.23 14.37 7.42
C ILE A 40 3.89 12.99 7.53
N TRP A 41 4.59 12.51 6.49
CA TRP A 41 5.27 11.22 6.51
C TRP A 41 6.39 11.17 7.55
N ARG A 42 7.12 12.29 7.73
CA ARG A 42 8.13 12.42 8.80
C ARG A 42 7.50 12.25 10.17
N LEU A 43 6.38 12.92 10.45
CA LEU A 43 5.67 12.81 11.72
C LEU A 43 5.12 11.39 11.95
N GLN A 44 4.54 10.77 10.92
CA GLN A 44 3.93 9.45 11.03
C GLN A 44 4.96 8.35 11.29
N TYR A 45 6.11 8.39 10.60
CA TYR A 45 7.11 7.33 10.72
C TYR A 45 8.54 7.78 10.41
N GLY A 46 8.75 8.74 9.49
CA GLY A 46 10.11 9.08 9.01
C GLY A 46 11.08 9.52 10.09
N HIS A 47 10.59 10.09 11.20
CA HIS A 47 11.43 10.48 12.33
C HIS A 47 12.25 9.32 12.93
N LEU A 48 11.83 8.05 12.78
CA LEU A 48 12.57 6.89 13.31
C LEU A 48 13.91 6.68 12.58
N THR A 49 14.02 7.08 11.31
CA THR A 49 15.27 7.00 10.55
C THR A 49 16.15 8.23 10.79
N ASP A 50 15.56 9.40 11.03
CA ASP A 50 16.28 10.63 11.39
C ASP A 50 17.07 10.49 12.71
N SER A 51 16.44 9.88 13.73
CA SER A 51 17.06 9.67 15.05
C SER A 51 17.87 8.38 15.14
N ASN A 52 18.07 7.67 14.02
CA ASN A 52 18.70 6.35 13.98
C ASN A 52 18.10 5.36 15.01
N THR A 53 16.78 5.41 15.20
CA THR A 53 16.08 4.57 16.17
C THR A 53 15.81 3.18 15.61
N ALA A 54 15.35 3.10 14.37
CA ALA A 54 15.10 1.84 13.69
C ALA A 54 15.04 2.01 12.16
N PRO A 55 15.37 0.96 11.39
CA PRO A 55 15.16 0.98 9.95
C PRO A 55 13.66 0.96 9.62
N ILE A 56 13.32 1.66 8.53
CA ILE A 56 11.99 1.64 7.92
C ILE A 56 12.09 1.02 6.53
N LEU A 57 11.15 0.14 6.23
CA LEU A 57 10.89 -0.34 4.88
C LEU A 57 9.40 -0.12 4.59
N ILE A 58 9.04 0.66 3.57
CA ILE A 58 7.63 0.90 3.26
C ILE A 58 7.00 -0.40 2.76
N GLY A 59 6.05 -0.95 3.52
CA GLY A 59 5.45 -2.25 3.22
C GLY A 59 4.53 -2.21 2.01
N GLU A 60 3.80 -1.10 1.84
CA GLU A 60 2.90 -0.88 0.72
C GLU A 60 2.78 0.62 0.42
N TRP A 61 2.78 0.93 -0.87
CA TRP A 61 2.35 2.22 -1.39
C TRP A 61 2.02 2.11 -2.87
N GLY A 62 1.09 2.93 -3.35
CA GLY A 62 0.69 2.92 -4.75
C GLY A 62 -0.66 3.57 -4.94
N GLY A 63 -1.22 3.40 -6.12
CA GLY A 63 -2.47 4.02 -6.52
C GLY A 63 -2.65 3.98 -8.04
N VAL A 64 -3.82 4.39 -8.51
CA VAL A 64 -4.16 4.41 -9.95
C VAL A 64 -3.23 5.30 -10.79
N ASN A 65 -2.43 6.16 -10.15
CA ASN A 65 -1.44 7.03 -10.78
C ASN A 65 -2.07 8.00 -11.81
N THR A 66 -3.20 8.60 -11.43
CA THR A 66 -3.89 9.62 -12.23
C THR A 66 -4.32 10.80 -11.35
N GLY A 67 -4.49 11.99 -11.94
CA GLY A 67 -4.95 13.18 -11.21
C GLY A 67 -4.12 13.51 -9.97
N GLN A 68 -4.79 13.79 -8.84
CA GLN A 68 -4.10 14.05 -7.56
C GLN A 68 -3.31 12.85 -7.03
N ASP A 69 -3.69 11.63 -7.41
CA ASP A 69 -2.97 10.42 -6.99
C ASP A 69 -1.59 10.34 -7.68
N ALA A 70 -1.49 10.72 -8.96
CA ALA A 70 -0.20 10.83 -9.64
C ALA A 70 0.72 11.88 -8.98
N VAL A 71 0.15 13.02 -8.56
CA VAL A 71 0.88 14.08 -7.85
C VAL A 71 1.39 13.57 -6.50
N TRP A 72 0.55 12.85 -5.75
CA TRP A 72 0.94 12.21 -4.49
C TRP A 72 2.06 11.19 -4.70
N GLN A 73 1.93 10.30 -5.68
CA GLN A 73 2.91 9.24 -5.94
C GLN A 73 4.26 9.80 -6.38
N ALA A 74 4.27 10.86 -7.21
CA ALA A 74 5.49 11.56 -7.58
C ALA A 74 6.19 12.21 -6.37
N GLU A 75 5.43 12.87 -5.50
CA GLU A 75 5.98 13.46 -4.28
C GLU A 75 6.47 12.40 -3.29
N PHE A 76 5.79 11.25 -3.20
CA PHE A 76 6.22 10.15 -2.35
C PHE A 76 7.51 9.50 -2.86
N ALA A 77 7.61 9.26 -4.17
CA ALA A 77 8.85 8.79 -4.79
C ALA A 77 10.01 9.75 -4.52
N ARG A 78 9.79 11.06 -4.67
CA ARG A 78 10.77 12.10 -4.32
C ARG A 78 11.13 12.06 -2.83
N TYR A 79 10.16 11.87 -1.93
CA TYR A 79 10.44 11.76 -0.50
C TYR A 79 11.32 10.53 -0.20
N LEU A 80 10.99 9.37 -0.77
CA LEU A 80 11.78 8.15 -0.61
C LEU A 80 13.22 8.36 -1.08
N SER A 81 13.43 8.97 -2.25
CA SER A 81 14.77 9.19 -2.83
C SER A 81 15.67 10.14 -2.02
N HIS A 82 15.10 10.97 -1.14
CA HIS A 82 15.85 11.93 -0.31
C HIS A 82 15.84 11.59 1.18
N SER A 83 15.21 10.47 1.56
CA SER A 83 15.08 10.03 2.96
C SER A 83 16.09 8.92 3.29
N ARG A 84 16.24 8.62 4.58
CA ARG A 84 17.00 7.46 5.07
C ARG A 84 16.16 6.17 5.14
N ILE A 85 15.05 6.10 4.41
CA ILE A 85 14.20 4.91 4.34
C ILE A 85 14.92 3.83 3.53
N ALA A 86 14.96 2.60 4.05
CA ALA A 86 15.78 1.52 3.50
C ALA A 86 15.22 0.92 2.19
N GLY A 87 13.94 1.14 1.92
CA GLY A 87 13.30 0.68 0.69
C GLY A 87 11.78 0.71 0.75
N SER A 88 11.16 0.17 -0.28
CA SER A 88 9.71 0.07 -0.40
C SER A 88 9.26 -1.12 -1.24
N PHE A 89 8.03 -1.59 -1.00
CA PHE A 89 7.31 -2.48 -1.91
C PHE A 89 6.10 -1.74 -2.48
N TYR A 90 6.02 -1.68 -3.81
CA TYR A 90 4.89 -1.06 -4.49
C TYR A 90 3.68 -1.98 -4.41
N TRP A 91 2.54 -1.42 -4.03
CA TRP A 91 1.24 -2.07 -4.10
C TRP A 91 0.56 -1.68 -5.43
N CYS A 92 0.45 -2.61 -6.38
CA CYS A 92 0.91 -3.99 -6.35
C CYS A 92 1.35 -4.44 -7.75
N LEU A 93 1.79 -5.69 -7.90
CA LEU A 93 1.99 -6.25 -9.24
C LEU A 93 0.64 -6.39 -9.97
N ASN A 94 -0.39 -6.79 -9.24
CA ASN A 94 -1.65 -7.26 -9.77
C ASN A 94 -2.55 -6.15 -10.34
N PRO A 95 -3.11 -6.33 -11.55
CA PRO A 95 -3.97 -5.32 -12.19
C PRO A 95 -5.34 -5.15 -11.52
N ASP A 96 -5.80 -6.15 -10.76
CA ASP A 96 -7.15 -6.26 -10.21
C ASP A 96 -7.33 -5.65 -8.81
N SER A 97 -6.31 -4.96 -8.28
CA SER A 97 -6.48 -4.13 -7.09
C SER A 97 -7.41 -2.96 -7.40
N ALA A 98 -8.60 -2.94 -6.81
CA ALA A 98 -9.69 -2.08 -7.24
C ALA A 98 -9.43 -0.57 -7.07
N ASP A 99 -8.69 -0.18 -6.04
CA ASP A 99 -8.41 1.21 -5.66
C ASP A 99 -7.04 1.71 -6.12
N THR A 100 -6.14 0.79 -6.52
CA THR A 100 -4.78 1.14 -6.96
C THR A 100 -4.46 0.73 -8.39
N GLY A 101 -5.16 -0.26 -8.95
CA GLY A 101 -4.60 -1.09 -10.03
C GLY A 101 -3.24 -1.69 -9.64
N GLY A 102 -2.45 -2.09 -10.62
CA GLY A 102 -1.13 -2.67 -10.41
C GLY A 102 -0.05 -2.10 -11.30
N LEU A 103 1.12 -2.75 -11.31
CA LEU A 103 2.19 -2.56 -12.28
C LEU A 103 1.91 -3.28 -13.61
N LEU A 104 0.90 -4.16 -13.61
CA LEU A 104 0.36 -4.77 -14.82
C LEU A 104 -0.97 -4.11 -15.22
N LYS A 105 -1.28 -4.20 -16.52
CA LYS A 105 -2.59 -3.99 -17.12
C LYS A 105 -3.10 -5.29 -17.68
N THR A 106 -4.42 -5.41 -17.82
CA THR A 106 -5.04 -6.47 -18.61
C THR A 106 -5.77 -5.90 -19.82
N SER A 107 -5.70 -6.62 -20.93
CA SER A 107 -6.49 -6.37 -22.13
C SER A 107 -7.02 -7.69 -22.69
N ILE A 108 -8.06 -7.64 -23.53
CA ILE A 108 -8.59 -8.81 -24.23
C ILE A 108 -8.15 -8.74 -25.69
N VAL A 109 -7.49 -9.80 -26.17
CA VAL A 109 -7.08 -9.96 -27.57
C VAL A 109 -7.71 -11.25 -28.09
N GLY A 110 -8.77 -11.13 -28.89
CA GLY A 110 -9.60 -12.28 -29.26
C GLY A 110 -10.36 -12.80 -28.03
N ASP A 111 -10.19 -14.08 -27.71
CA ASP A 111 -10.78 -14.72 -26.52
C ASP A 111 -9.81 -14.78 -25.33
N ASP A 112 -8.57 -14.30 -25.51
CA ASP A 112 -7.50 -14.40 -24.52
C ASP A 112 -7.32 -13.11 -23.72
N MET A 113 -7.09 -13.28 -22.40
CA MET A 113 -6.63 -12.20 -21.53
C MET A 113 -5.12 -12.07 -21.60
N VAL A 114 -4.65 -10.87 -21.96
CA VAL A 114 -3.22 -10.53 -22.09
C VAL A 114 -2.82 -9.56 -20.98
N PHE A 115 -1.58 -9.69 -20.51
CA PHE A 115 -0.97 -8.81 -19.51
C PHE A 115 0.09 -7.92 -20.15
N ASP A 116 0.03 -6.62 -19.88
CA ASP A 116 1.02 -5.61 -20.29
C ASP A 116 1.51 -4.81 -19.07
N SER A 117 2.55 -3.99 -19.23
CA SER A 117 3.06 -3.11 -18.17
C SER A 117 2.26 -1.80 -18.02
N GLU A 118 2.20 -1.30 -16.78
CA GLU A 118 1.83 0.09 -16.47
C GLU A 118 3.04 1.01 -16.56
N ASP A 119 3.39 1.42 -17.79
CA ASP A 119 4.62 2.18 -18.07
C ASP A 119 4.77 3.44 -17.20
N ALA A 120 3.68 4.19 -16.98
CA ALA A 120 3.73 5.40 -16.14
C ALA A 120 4.14 5.10 -14.69
N LYS A 121 3.73 3.96 -14.15
CA LYS A 121 4.13 3.52 -12.80
C LYS A 121 5.55 2.98 -12.81
N LEU A 122 5.97 2.28 -13.87
CA LEU A 122 7.36 1.82 -14.00
C LEU A 122 8.35 2.98 -14.15
N GLU A 123 8.00 4.03 -14.91
CA GLU A 123 8.83 5.25 -15.01
C GLU A 123 8.93 6.01 -13.68
N LEU A 124 7.87 5.99 -12.86
CA LEU A 124 7.93 6.49 -11.49
C LEU A 124 8.92 5.67 -10.64
N LEU A 125 8.84 4.34 -10.70
CA LEU A 125 9.70 3.45 -9.92
C LEU A 125 11.18 3.52 -10.33
N LYS A 126 11.51 3.95 -11.56
CA LYS A 126 12.90 4.20 -11.96
C LYS A 126 13.56 5.36 -11.20
N GLN A 127 12.77 6.24 -10.58
CA GLN A 127 13.26 7.44 -9.89
C GLN A 127 13.63 7.16 -8.42
N ILE A 128 13.21 6.01 -7.88
CA ILE A 128 13.52 5.64 -6.50
C ILE A 128 14.69 4.66 -6.46
N PRO A 129 15.55 4.74 -5.43
CA PRO A 129 16.53 3.69 -5.18
C PRO A 129 15.83 2.34 -5.01
N ALA A 130 16.45 1.27 -5.51
CA ALA A 130 16.00 -0.07 -5.20
C ALA A 130 16.00 -0.28 -3.68
N THR A 131 15.04 -1.07 -3.19
CA THR A 131 15.05 -1.53 -1.81
C THR A 131 16.39 -2.16 -1.50
N ILE A 132 17.09 -1.61 -0.50
CA ILE A 132 18.41 -2.10 -0.13
C ILE A 132 18.23 -3.50 0.42
N ILE A 133 18.64 -4.49 -0.37
CA ILE A 133 18.94 -5.84 0.08
C ILE A 133 20.46 -5.89 0.16
N PRO A 134 21.08 -5.77 1.35
CA PRO A 134 22.53 -5.91 1.46
C PRO A 134 22.92 -7.28 0.90
N SER A 135 23.68 -7.28 -0.20
CA SER A 135 24.14 -8.51 -0.87
C SER A 135 25.30 -9.18 -0.13
N ASP A 136 25.91 -8.47 0.81
CA ASP A 136 26.97 -8.88 1.71
C ASP A 136 26.38 -9.19 3.08
N ARG A 137 26.20 -10.47 3.35
CA ARG A 137 25.75 -10.99 4.63
C ARG A 137 26.87 -10.88 5.68
N ILE A 138 27.29 -9.66 6.03
CA ILE A 138 27.99 -9.35 7.27
C ILE A 138 27.29 -8.15 7.88
N TRP A 139 26.55 -8.42 8.97
CA TRP A 139 25.82 -7.44 9.80
C TRP A 139 26.78 -6.51 10.58
N GLY A 140 27.94 -6.19 10.01
CA GLY A 140 29.06 -5.50 10.65
C GLY A 140 29.88 -4.61 9.72
N ASP A 141 29.83 -4.81 8.39
CA ASP A 141 30.66 -4.06 7.41
C ASP A 141 29.84 -3.49 6.23
N SER A 142 28.52 -3.31 6.37
CA SER A 142 27.76 -2.56 5.36
C SER A 142 28.40 -1.18 5.16
N PRO A 143 28.55 -0.69 3.90
CA PRO A 143 29.00 0.67 3.65
C PRO A 143 28.13 1.60 4.50
N ASP A 144 28.81 2.38 5.32
CA ASP A 144 28.20 3.05 6.44
C ASP A 144 27.00 3.86 5.93
N TRP A 145 25.79 3.42 6.28
CA TRP A 145 24.59 4.26 6.13
C TRP A 145 24.74 5.58 6.93
N ARG A 146 25.81 5.66 7.73
CA ARG A 146 26.33 6.82 8.47
C ARG A 146 27.35 7.64 7.68
N ASP A 147 27.34 7.68 6.36
CA ASP A 147 28.15 8.67 5.65
C ASP A 147 27.38 10.00 5.43
N PRO A 148 27.50 11.00 6.33
CA PRO A 148 26.95 12.33 6.13
C PRO A 148 27.69 13.12 5.03
N GLU A 149 28.85 12.68 4.53
CA GLU A 149 29.61 13.36 3.48
C GLU A 149 29.06 13.06 2.07
N HIS A 150 28.45 11.89 1.86
CA HIS A 150 27.87 11.49 0.57
C HIS A 150 26.36 11.66 0.45
N SER A 151 25.67 12.03 1.54
CA SER A 151 24.26 12.41 1.50
C SER A 151 24.16 13.93 1.29
N PRO A 152 23.48 14.44 0.24
CA PRO A 152 23.24 15.88 0.16
C PRO A 152 22.50 16.32 1.44
N PRO A 153 22.88 17.45 2.07
CA PRO A 153 22.19 17.91 3.27
C PRO A 153 20.73 18.16 2.91
N TYR A 154 19.83 17.37 3.49
CA TYR A 154 18.41 17.62 3.39
C TYR A 154 18.11 18.96 4.06
N VAL A 155 17.80 19.98 3.25
CA VAL A 155 17.28 21.25 3.74
C VAL A 155 15.79 21.04 3.97
N ALA A 156 15.42 20.86 5.23
CA ALA A 156 14.02 20.79 5.61
C ALA A 156 13.31 22.10 5.21
N PRO A 157 12.11 22.05 4.59
CA PRO A 157 11.26 23.22 4.56
C PRO A 157 10.97 23.68 5.99
N PRO A 158 10.71 24.99 6.21
CA PRO A 158 10.43 25.51 7.54
C PRO A 158 9.32 24.70 8.22
N PRO A 159 9.42 24.47 9.54
CA PRO A 159 8.43 23.69 10.26
C PRO A 159 7.06 24.33 10.07
N VAL A 160 6.17 23.63 9.37
CA VAL A 160 4.75 23.95 9.37
C VAL A 160 4.25 23.59 10.77
N PRO A 161 3.47 24.45 11.44
CA PRO A 161 2.85 24.11 12.72
C PRO A 161 2.17 22.74 12.61
N PRO A 162 2.24 21.89 13.65
CA PRO A 162 1.53 20.63 13.62
C PRO A 162 0.06 20.91 13.31
N PRO A 163 -0.59 20.12 12.45
CA PRO A 163 -2.02 20.24 12.23
C PRO A 163 -2.68 20.17 13.61
N VAL A 164 -3.48 21.18 13.94
CA VAL A 164 -4.30 21.16 15.14
C VAL A 164 -5.23 19.97 14.96
N LEU A 165 -5.00 18.90 15.72
CA LEU A 165 -5.89 17.75 15.70
C LEU A 165 -7.29 18.28 16.04
N PRO A 166 -8.32 18.02 15.21
CA PRO A 166 -9.68 18.33 15.62
C PRO A 166 -9.95 17.62 16.95
N PRO A 167 -10.72 18.24 17.86
CA PRO A 167 -11.05 17.61 19.13
C PRO A 167 -11.57 16.20 18.87
N LEU A 168 -11.05 15.23 19.62
CA LEU A 168 -11.53 13.86 19.58
C LEU A 168 -13.06 13.89 19.61
N SER A 169 -13.69 13.33 18.57
CA SER A 169 -15.14 13.18 18.59
C SER A 169 -15.51 12.45 19.89
N PRO A 170 -16.60 12.86 20.59
CA PRO A 170 -17.06 12.13 21.76
C PRO A 170 -17.22 10.65 21.39
N PRO A 171 -17.03 9.72 22.34
CA PRO A 171 -17.22 8.30 22.11
C PRO A 171 -18.56 8.10 21.39
N ARG A 172 -18.53 7.47 20.22
CA ARG A 172 -19.79 7.08 19.55
C ARG A 172 -20.55 6.19 20.53
N ASP A 173 -21.85 6.44 20.66
CA ASP A 173 -22.75 5.59 21.42
C ASP A 173 -22.49 4.12 21.07
N PRO A 174 -22.53 3.20 22.06
CA PRO A 174 -22.35 1.79 21.79
C PRO A 174 -23.28 1.37 20.66
N ARG A 175 -22.68 0.84 19.60
CA ARG A 175 -23.38 0.33 18.42
C ARG A 175 -24.53 -0.57 18.91
N PRO A 176 -25.78 -0.38 18.45
CA PRO A 176 -26.84 -1.32 18.79
C PRO A 176 -26.41 -2.74 18.43
N PRO A 177 -26.76 -3.75 19.25
CA PRO A 177 -26.32 -5.12 19.04
C PRO A 177 -26.67 -5.57 17.62
N VAL A 178 -25.69 -6.19 16.96
CA VAL A 178 -25.87 -6.75 15.61
C VAL A 178 -27.00 -7.79 15.69
N PRO A 179 -28.01 -7.74 14.82
CA PRO A 179 -29.04 -8.78 14.78
C PRO A 179 -28.38 -10.15 14.59
N PRO A 180 -28.91 -11.23 15.21
CA PRO A 180 -28.39 -12.56 14.96
C PRO A 180 -28.47 -12.89 13.46
N PRO A 181 -27.50 -13.64 12.91
CA PRO A 181 -27.58 -14.08 11.52
C PRO A 181 -28.89 -14.86 11.28
N PRO A 182 -29.47 -14.77 10.08
CA PRO A 182 -30.69 -15.51 9.76
C PRO A 182 -30.46 -17.01 9.98
N SER A 183 -31.42 -17.67 10.63
CA SER A 183 -31.40 -19.12 10.84
C SER A 183 -31.37 -19.82 9.48
N ILE A 184 -30.28 -20.52 9.19
CA ILE A 184 -30.15 -21.34 7.99
C ILE A 184 -31.04 -22.56 8.20
N SER A 185 -32.22 -22.55 7.59
CA SER A 185 -33.05 -23.74 7.50
C SER A 185 -32.29 -24.79 6.68
N PRO A 186 -32.19 -26.06 7.11
CA PRO A 186 -31.48 -27.08 6.36
C PRO A 186 -32.10 -27.24 4.97
N SER A 187 -31.27 -27.26 3.93
CA SER A 187 -31.68 -27.52 2.56
C SER A 187 -32.40 -28.87 2.45
N PRO A 188 -33.49 -28.98 1.66
CA PRO A 188 -34.14 -30.26 1.42
C PRO A 188 -33.17 -31.23 0.73
N PRO A 189 -33.30 -32.55 0.97
CA PRO A 189 -32.43 -33.55 0.37
C PRO A 189 -32.56 -33.54 -1.17
N PRO A 190 -31.47 -33.87 -1.90
CA PRO A 190 -31.47 -33.86 -3.36
C PRO A 190 -32.50 -34.86 -3.90
N GLN A 191 -33.27 -34.43 -4.91
CA GLN A 191 -34.25 -35.27 -5.58
C GLN A 191 -33.57 -36.31 -6.49
N PRO A 192 -34.13 -37.52 -6.64
CA PRO A 192 -33.55 -38.56 -7.47
C PRO A 192 -33.50 -38.13 -8.95
N ILE A 193 -32.35 -38.35 -9.57
CA ILE A 193 -32.08 -38.10 -10.99
C ILE A 193 -33.03 -38.97 -11.83
N LEU A 194 -33.86 -38.34 -12.66
CA LEU A 194 -34.68 -39.03 -13.66
C LEU A 194 -33.77 -39.67 -14.72
N SER A 195 -33.96 -40.97 -14.96
CA SER A 195 -33.25 -41.74 -15.98
C SER A 195 -33.41 -41.14 -17.38
N PRO A 196 -32.40 -41.28 -18.27
CA PRO A 196 -32.46 -40.70 -19.61
C PRO A 196 -33.55 -41.36 -20.48
N PRO A 197 -34.14 -40.61 -21.44
CA PRO A 197 -35.25 -41.11 -22.24
C PRO A 197 -34.83 -42.21 -23.22
N LYS A 198 -35.72 -43.18 -23.44
CA LYS A 198 -35.55 -44.27 -24.41
C LYS A 198 -35.59 -43.75 -25.87
N PRO A 199 -34.88 -44.39 -26.82
CA PRO A 199 -34.90 -43.97 -28.22
C PRO A 199 -36.29 -44.18 -28.84
N LEU A 200 -36.70 -43.24 -29.69
CA LEU A 200 -37.97 -43.26 -30.41
C LEU A 200 -37.97 -44.41 -31.44
N GLY A 201 -38.89 -45.37 -31.29
CA GLY A 201 -39.14 -46.42 -32.26
C GLY A 201 -39.88 -45.89 -33.50
N SER A 202 -39.51 -46.42 -34.67
CA SER A 202 -40.06 -46.08 -35.99
C SER A 202 -41.58 -46.30 -36.09
N PRO A 203 -42.31 -45.52 -36.89
CA PRO A 203 -43.75 -45.67 -37.05
C PRO A 203 -44.12 -46.77 -38.09
N PRO A 204 -45.20 -47.55 -37.87
CA PRO A 204 -45.91 -48.30 -38.92
C PRO A 204 -47.13 -47.50 -39.43
N SER A 205 -47.66 -47.62 -40.65
CA SER A 205 -47.42 -48.47 -41.83
C SER A 205 -47.50 -47.61 -43.10
#